data_AF-A0A7C3NY70-F1
#
_entry.id   AF-A0A7C3NY70-F1
#
_cell.length_a   1.000
_cell.length_b   1.000
_cell.length_c   1.000
_cell.angle_alpha   90.00
_cell.angle_beta   90.00
_cell.angle_gamma   90.00
#
_symmetry.space_group_name_H-M   'P 1'
#
loop_
_entity.id
_entity.type
_entity.pdbx_description
1 polymer ?
#
loop_
_entity_poly.entity_id
_entity_poly.type
_entity_poly.pdbx_seq_one_letter_code
_entity_poly.pdbx_strand_id
1 'polypeptide(L)' 'MVAECPALPGCVSQGKTREEALANIREAIEGIIELRRAQKLPLSLP' A
#
# COMPACT_ATOMS: atom_id res chain seq x y z
N MET A 1 12.65 7.03 6.45
CA MET A 1 11.24 7.36 6.74
C MET A 1 10.38 6.14 6.45
N VAL A 2 9.35 5.92 7.25
CA VAL A 2 8.38 4.82 7.10
C VAL A 2 7.03 5.43 6.74
N ALA A 3 6.31 4.80 5.81
CA ALA A 3 4.96 5.15 5.43
C ALA A 3 4.06 3.92 5.63
N GLU A 4 2.83 4.15 6.07
CA GLU A 4 1.81 3.12 6.26
C GLU A 4 0.48 3.58 5.67
N CYS A 5 -0.34 2.63 5.24
CA CYS A 5 -1.70 2.91 4.77
C CYS A 5 -2.70 2.37 5.80
N PRO A 6 -3.34 3.24 6.62
CA PRO A 6 -4.29 2.79 7.66
C PRO A 6 -5.48 2.01 7.08
N ALA A 7 -5.89 2.32 5.85
CA ALA A 7 -6.96 1.60 5.15
C ALA A 7 -6.55 0.19 4.69
N LEU A 8 -5.25 -0.12 4.68
CA LEU A 8 -4.71 -1.44 4.33
C LEU A 8 -3.79 -1.90 5.46
N PRO A 9 -4.34 -2.50 6.54
CA PRO A 9 -3.55 -2.97 7.66
C PRO A 9 -2.40 -3.88 7.21
N GLY A 10 -1.18 -3.55 7.63
CA GLY A 10 0.04 -4.26 7.23
C GLY A 10 0.69 -3.77 5.92
N CYS A 11 0.08 -2.83 5.21
CA CYS A 11 0.73 -2.15 4.08
C CYS A 11 1.69 -1.08 4.62
N VAL A 12 2.98 -1.42 4.62
CA VAL A 12 4.06 -0.58 5.11
C VAL A 12 5.15 -0.50 4.06
N SER A 13 5.75 0.68 3.91
CA SER A 13 6.87 0.90 3.02
C SER A 13 7.88 1.88 3.63
N GLN A 14 9.09 1.89 3.10
CA GLN A 14 10.21 2.66 3.63
C GLN A 14 11.00 3.34 2.52
N GLY A 15 11.56 4.51 2.81
CA GLY A 15 12.41 5.28 1.89
C GLY A 15 13.34 6.24 2.66
N LYS A 16 14.42 6.72 2.02
CA LYS A 16 15.36 7.67 2.62
C LYS A 16 14.73 9.05 2.80
N THR A 17 13.86 9.45 1.87
CA THR A 17 13.09 10.70 1.94
C THR A 17 11.59 10.45 2.11
N ARG A 18 10.84 11.52 2.38
CA ARG A 18 9.37 11.47 2.45
C ARG A 18 8.77 11.08 1.10
N GLU A 19 9.31 11.67 0.04
CA GLU A 19 8.88 11.46 -1.34
C GLU A 19 9.11 10.00 -1.76
N GLU A 20 10.27 9.44 -1.41
CA GLU A 20 10.58 8.03 -1.69
C GLU A 20 9.67 7.08 -0.91
N ALA A 21 9.46 7.29 0.40
CA ALA A 21 8.55 6.44 1.18
C ALA A 21 7.11 6.51 0.65
N LEU A 22 6.67 7.69 0.16
CA LEU A 22 5.36 7.89 -0.45
C LEU A 22 5.25 7.28 -1.86
N ALA A 23 6.32 7.27 -2.65
CA ALA A 23 6.34 6.58 -3.94
C ALA A 23 6.24 5.07 -3.71
N ASN A 24 7.08 4.53 -2.82
CA ASN A 24 7.14 3.10 -2.55
C ASN A 24 5.82 2.56 -1.94
N ILE A 25 5.14 3.32 -1.06
CA ILE A 25 3.84 2.90 -0.51
C ILE A 25 2.73 2.90 -1.58
N ARG A 26 2.79 3.81 -2.57
CA ARG A 26 1.80 3.85 -3.67
C ARG A 26 1.89 2.61 -4.55
N GLU A 27 3.10 2.21 -4.93
CA GLU A 27 3.32 0.97 -5.68
C GLU A 27 2.80 -0.26 -4.91
N ALA A 28 3.04 -0.32 -3.59
CA ALA A 28 2.52 -1.39 -2.75
C ALA A 28 0.99 -1.42 -2.70
N ILE A 29 0.34 -0.26 -2.59
CA ILE A 29 -1.13 -0.14 -2.63
C ILE A 29 -1.70 -0.63 -3.96
N GLU A 30 -1.11 -0.22 -5.08
CA GLU A 30 -1.54 -0.64 -6.42
C GLU A 30 -1.43 -2.17 -6.58
N GLY A 31 -0.30 -2.76 -6.15
CA GLY A 31 -0.11 -4.20 -6.17
C GLY A 31 -1.15 -4.96 -5.35
N ILE A 32 -1.52 -4.45 -4.17
CA ILE A 32 -2.58 -5.05 -3.33
C ILE A 32 -3.94 -4.97 -4.02
N ILE A 33 -4.28 -3.83 -4.65
CA ILE A 33 -5.56 -3.65 -5.34
C ILE A 33 -5.66 -4.63 -6.51
N GLU A 34 -4.63 -4.73 -7.33
CA GLU A 34 -4.62 -5.64 -8.48
C GLU A 34 -4.66 -7.11 -8.06
N LEU A 35 -3.91 -7.50 -7.02
CA LEU A 35 -3.98 -8.85 -6.45
C LEU A 35 -5.40 -9.19 -5.97
N ARG A 36 -6.04 -8.29 -5.22
CA ARG A 36 -7.40 -8.50 -4.70
C ARG A 36 -8.42 -8.59 -5.82
N ARG A 37 -8.32 -7.74 -6.85
CA ARG A 37 -9.16 -7.81 -8.05
C ARG A 37 -9.03 -9.17 -8.75
N ALA A 38 -7.79 -9.63 -8.98
CA ALA A 38 -7.53 -10.92 -9.61
C ALA A 38 -8.11 -12.10 -8.80
N GLN A 39 -8.06 -12.00 -7.47
CA GLN A 39 -8.59 -13.03 -6.55
C GLN A 39 -10.08 -12.87 -6.22
N LYS A 40 -10.76 -11.84 -6.77
CA LYS A 40 -12.14 -11.46 -6.40
C LYS A 40 -12.33 -11.26 -4.88
N LEU A 41 -11.27 -10.82 -4.20
CA LEU A 41 -11.29 -10.50 -2.77
C LEU A 41 -11.80 -9.06 -2.58
N PRO A 42 -12.70 -8.79 -1.62
CA PRO A 42 -13.16 -7.45 -1.34
C PRO A 42 -12.01 -6.54 -0.86
N LEU A 43 -12.06 -5.27 -1.26
CA LEU A 43 -11.22 -4.23 -0.68
C LEU A 43 -11.76 -3.91 0.71
N SER A 44 -11.04 -4.31 1.75
CA SER A 44 -11.34 -3.92 3.13
C SER A 44 -10.97 -2.44 3.30
N LEU A 45 -11.87 -1.54 2.96
CA LEU A 45 -11.77 -0.13 3.31
C LEU A 45 -12.46 0.07 4.68
N PRO A 46 -11.86 0.84 5.60
CA PRO A 46 -12.54 1.24 6.84
C PRO A 46 -13.74 2.15 6.56
#